data_AF-A0AAV5PCT9-F1
#
_entry.id   AF-A0AAV5PCT9-F1
#
_cell.length_a   1.000
_cell.length_b   1.000
_cell.length_c   1.000
_cell.angle_alpha   90.00
_cell.angle_beta   90.00
_cell.angle_gamma   90.00
#
_symmetry.space_group_name_H-M   'P 1'
#
loop_
_entity.id
_entity.type
_entity.pdbx_description
1 polymer ?
#
loop_
_entity_poly.entity_id
_entity_poly.type
_entity_poly.pdbx_seq_one_letter_code
_entity_poly.pdbx_strand_id
1 'polypeptide(L)' 'MNLFSIHMPKSVSKVKAIVDDLRSGRKDKHAFWFEVRGRFVYIQYLAVRNKAGEYLGVLEVLQDITDLRALQGKKKEL' A
#
# COMPACT_ATOMS: atom_id res chain seq x y z
N MET A 1 -0.40 17.89 -5.68
CA MET A 1 -1.12 16.94 -4.79
C MET A 1 -0.06 16.12 -4.05
N ASN A 2 -0.15 15.97 -2.72
CA ASN A 2 0.79 15.14 -1.95
C ASN A 2 0.01 14.04 -1.19
N LEU A 3 0.71 12.99 -0.73
CA LEU A 3 0.10 11.83 -0.08
C LEU A 3 -0.83 12.24 1.08
N PHE A 4 -0.43 13.19 1.91
CA PHE A 4 -1.24 13.59 3.07
C PHE A 4 -2.52 14.34 2.69
N SER A 5 -2.51 15.11 1.60
CA SER A 5 -3.65 15.92 1.15
C SER A 5 -4.83 15.12 0.61
N ILE A 6 -4.63 13.83 0.31
CA ILE A 6 -5.68 12.94 -0.22
C ILE A 6 -6.33 12.05 0.85
N HIS A 7 -5.91 12.19 2.12
CA HIS A 7 -6.45 11.42 3.23
C HIS A 7 -7.36 12.27 4.13
N MET A 8 -8.36 11.62 4.73
CA MET A 8 -9.17 12.25 5.78
C MET A 8 -8.27 12.72 6.94
N PRO A 9 -8.58 13.86 7.60
CA PRO A 9 -7.73 14.39 8.68
C PRO A 9 -7.40 13.36 9.77
N LYS A 10 -8.39 12.54 10.15
CA LYS A 10 -8.24 11.48 11.17
C LYS A 10 -7.25 10.37 10.80
N SER A 11 -6.94 10.17 9.52
CA SER A 11 -5.98 9.15 9.06
C SER A 11 -4.58 9.69 8.80
N VAL A 12 -4.40 11.01 8.68
CA VAL A 12 -3.10 11.62 8.34
C VAL A 12 -2.00 11.21 9.32
N SER A 13 -2.27 11.22 10.63
CA SER A 13 -1.28 10.82 11.64
C SER A 13 -0.80 9.38 11.48
N LYS A 14 -1.69 8.46 11.09
CA LYS A 14 -1.34 7.05 10.84
C LYS A 14 -0.50 6.92 9.57
N VAL A 15 -0.89 7.62 8.50
CA VAL A 15 -0.14 7.64 7.24
C VAL A 15 1.26 8.21 7.45
N LYS A 16 1.40 9.25 8.26
CA LYS A 16 2.71 9.82 8.62
C LYS A 16 3.60 8.80 9.32
N ALA A 17 3.09 8.08 10.31
CA ALA A 17 3.84 7.02 10.98
C ALA A 17 4.29 5.90 10.01
N ILE A 18 3.44 5.52 9.05
CA ILE A 18 3.81 4.58 7.99
C ILE A 18 4.95 5.15 7.14
N VAL A 19 4.83 6.39 6.68
CA VAL A 19 5.88 7.06 5.88
C VAL A 19 7.20 7.14 6.65
N ASP A 20 7.17 7.41 7.96
CA ASP A 20 8.37 7.50 8.80
C ASP A 20 9.04 6.12 8.96
N ASP A 21 8.27 5.05 9.13
CA ASP A 21 8.78 3.67 9.15
C ASP A 21 9.43 3.29 7.81
N LEU A 22 8.81 3.68 6.69
CA LEU A 22 9.34 3.43 5.35
C LEU A 22 10.61 4.24 5.07
N ARG A 23 10.60 5.52 5.42
CA ARG A 23 11.74 6.43 5.23
C ARG A 23 12.96 5.97 6.04
N SER A 24 12.75 5.60 7.30
CA SER A 24 13.83 5.13 8.20
C SER A 24 14.41 3.77 7.84
N GLY A 25 13.73 3.00 6.97
CA GLY A 25 14.14 1.63 6.67
C GLY A 25 13.74 0.62 7.74
N ARG A 26 12.93 1.02 8.74
CA ARG A 26 12.36 0.07 9.71
C ARG A 26 11.47 -0.97 9.01
N LYS A 27 10.81 -0.55 7.93
CA LYS A 27 10.01 -1.40 7.04
C LYS A 27 10.22 -0.97 5.59
N ASP A 28 10.08 -1.90 4.66
CA ASP A 28 9.98 -1.57 3.22
C ASP A 28 8.55 -1.65 2.69
N LYS A 29 7.64 -2.24 3.47
CA LYS A 29 6.22 -2.38 3.11
C LYS A 29 5.32 -2.26 4.34
N HIS A 30 4.18 -1.59 4.17
CA HIS A 30 3.02 -1.70 5.04
C HIS A 30 1.81 -2.09 4.19
N ALA A 31 1.00 -3.04 4.66
CA ALA A 31 -0.18 -3.47 3.92
C ALA A 31 -1.34 -3.79 4.85
N PHE A 32 -2.55 -3.48 4.40
CA PHE A 32 -3.79 -3.82 5.09
C PHE A 32 -4.91 -4.02 4.08
N TRP A 33 -6.00 -4.64 4.53
CA TRP A 33 -7.18 -4.88 3.71
C TRP A 33 -8.44 -4.67 4.54
N PHE A 34 -9.53 -4.39 3.85
CA PHE A 34 -10.86 -4.33 4.44
C PHE A 34 -11.92 -4.62 3.38
N GLU A 35 -13.10 -5.02 3.85
CA GLU A 35 -14.27 -5.19 3.00
C GLU A 35 -15.12 -3.93 3.03
N VAL A 36 -15.53 -3.46 1.86
CA VAL A 36 -16.43 -2.31 1.71
C VAL A 36 -17.41 -2.58 0.57
N ARG A 37 -18.72 -2.53 0.87
CA ARG A 37 -19.79 -2.72 -0.14
C ARG A 37 -19.60 -3.99 -0.99
N GLY A 38 -19.22 -5.10 -0.35
CA GLY A 38 -18.97 -6.37 -1.02
C GLY A 38 -17.67 -6.45 -1.84
N ARG A 39 -16.80 -5.44 -1.75
CA ARG A 39 -15.47 -5.44 -2.37
C ARG A 39 -14.39 -5.67 -1.34
N PHE A 40 -13.41 -6.52 -1.64
CA PHE A 40 -12.22 -6.73 -0.83
C PHE A 40 -11.09 -5.82 -1.33
N VAL A 41 -10.85 -4.74 -0.61
CA VAL A 41 -9.84 -3.75 -0.95
C VAL A 41 -8.54 -4.09 -0.23
N TYR A 42 -7.45 -4.16 -0.98
CA TYR A 42 -6.09 -4.34 -0.49
C TYR A 42 -5.27 -3.08 -0.75
N ILE A 43 -4.64 -2.54 0.29
CA ILE A 43 -3.82 -1.33 0.24
C ILE A 43 -2.39 -1.67 0.64
N GLN A 44 -1.43 -1.14 -0.11
CA GLN A 44 -0.01 -1.25 0.19
C GLN A 44 0.66 0.12 0.15
N TYR A 45 1.56 0.36 1.09
CA TYR A 45 2.57 1.43 1.04
C TYR A 45 3.93 0.78 0.89
N LEU A 46 4.63 1.10 -0.19
CA LEU A 46 5.93 0.53 -0.54
C LEU A 46 7.00 1.62 -0.52
N ALA A 47 8.12 1.37 0.16
CA ALA A 47 9.27 2.26 0.10
C ALA A 47 9.90 2.20 -1.30
N VAL A 48 10.00 3.35 -1.96
CA VAL A 48 10.73 3.47 -3.23
C VAL A 48 12.14 3.93 -2.90
N ARG A 49 13.13 3.15 -3.30
CA ARG A 49 14.56 3.44 -3.10
C ARG A 49 15.31 3.37 -4.43
N ASN A 50 16.38 4.15 -4.56
CA ASN A 50 17.30 4.01 -5.69
C ASN A 50 18.28 2.84 -5.49
N LYS A 51 19.17 2.62 -6.46
CA LYS A 51 20.18 1.55 -6.40
C LYS A 51 21.17 1.69 -5.24
N ALA A 52 21.36 2.90 -4.72
CA ALA A 52 22.22 3.16 -3.56
C ALA A 52 21.48 2.98 -2.21
N GLY A 53 20.20 2.59 -2.24
CA GLY A 53 19.37 2.43 -1.04
C GLY A 53 18.74 3.73 -0.52
N GLU A 54 18.97 4.85 -1.20
CA GLU A 54 18.43 6.15 -0.80
C GLU A 54 16.91 6.16 -1.00
N TYR A 55 16.21 6.63 0.02
CA TYR A 55 14.76 6.72 0.00
C TYR A 55 14.28 7.85 -0.93
N LEU A 56 13.49 7.49 -1.94
CA LEU A 56 12.93 8.41 -2.93
C LEU A 56 11.47 8.80 -2.64
N GLY A 57 10.73 7.96 -1.91
CA GLY A 57 9.32 8.22 -1.60
C GLY A 57 8.54 6.96 -1.26
N VAL A 58 7.20 7.09 -1.25
CA VAL A 58 6.27 5.97 -1.07
C VAL A 58 5.45 5.77 -2.34
N LEU A 59 5.32 4.52 -2.76
CA LEU A 59 4.28 4.10 -3.70
C LEU A 59 3.09 3.56 -2.89
N GLU A 60 1.95 4.24 -2.96
CA GLU A 60 0.68 3.74 -2.44
C GLU A 60 -0.07 3.00 -3.55
N VAL A 61 -0.49 1.77 -3.28
CA VAL A 61 -1.23 0.91 -4.20
C VAL A 61 -2.57 0.58 -3.56
N LEU A 62 -3.66 0.88 -4.28
CA LEU A 62 -5.02 0.48 -3.93
C LEU A 62 -5.49 -0.54 -4.97
N GLN A 63 -5.95 -1.70 -4.52
CA GLN A 63 -6.48 -2.73 -5.40
C GLN A 63 -7.81 -3.26 -4.87
N ASP A 64 -8.83 -3.31 -5.73
CA ASP A 64 -9.94 -4.23 -5.53
C ASP A 64 -9.45 -5.62 -5.96
N ILE A 65 -9.26 -6.51 -4.99
CA ILE A 65 -8.81 -7.89 -5.23
C ILE A 65 -9.93 -8.90 -5.01
N THR A 66 -11.19 -8.47 -5.06
CA THR A 66 -12.36 -9.34 -4.85
C THR A 66 -12.31 -10.58 -5.74
N ASP A 67 -12.11 -10.39 -7.04
CA ASP A 67 -12.08 -11.49 -8.00
C ASP A 67 -10.81 -12.33 -7.84
N LEU A 68 -9.67 -11.70 -7.52
CA LEU A 68 -8.42 -12.40 -7.27
C LEU A 68 -8.51 -13.31 -6.05
N ARG A 69 -9.21 -12.88 -4.99
CA ARG A 69 -9.44 -13.66 -3.77
C ARG A 69 -10.34 -14.87 -4.03
N ALA A 70 -11.20 -14.82 -5.03
CA ALA A 70 -12.09 -15.92 -5.43
C ALA A 70 -11.41 -16.96 -6.32
N LEU A 71 -10.22 -16.67 -6.88
CA LEU A 71 -9.51 -17.62 -7.71
C LEU A 71 -9.15 -18.90 -6.94
N GLN A 72 -9.39 -20.04 -7.57
CA GLN A 72 -9.03 -21.37 -7.08
C GLN A 72 -8.45 -22.20 -8.23
N GLY A 73 -7.83 -23.33 -7.90
CA GLY A 73 -7.24 -24.22 -8.91
C GLY A 73 -5.98 -23.62 -9.54
N LYS A 74 -5.77 -23.89 -10.84
CA LYS A 74 -4.52 -23.56 -11.54
C LYS A 74 -4.77 -22.61 -12.71
N LYS A 75 -4.21 -21.40 -12.66
CA LYS A 75 -4.06 -20.51 -13.82
C LYS A 75 -2.76 -20.86 -14.54
N LYS A 76 -2.84 -21.13 -15.85
CA LYS A 76 -1.71 -21.37 -16.75
C LYS A 76 -1.59 -20.21 -17.74
N GLU A 77 -0.35 -19.92 -18.09
CA GLU A 77 0.11 -18.65 -18.65
C GLU A 77 0.69 -18.81 -20.06
N LEU A 78 1.05 -17.68 -20.67
CA LEU A 78 2.16 -17.56 -21.62
C LEU A 78 3.47 -17.40 -20.86
#